data_AF-A0A059CEJ2-F1
#
_entry.id   AF-A0A059CEJ2-F1
#
_cell.length_a   1.000
_cell.length_b   1.000
_cell.length_c   1.000
_cell.angle_alpha   90.00
_cell.angle_beta   90.00
_cell.angle_gamma   90.00
#
_symmetry.space_group_name_H-M   'P 1'
#
loop_
_entity.id
_entity.type
_entity.pdbx_description
1 polymer ?
#
loop_
_entity_poly.entity_id
_entity_poly.type
_entity_poly.pdbx_seq_one_letter_code
_entity_poly.pdbx_strand_id
1 'polypeptide(L)' 'IVHPFAEHIVYAMLFAIPMYTTVFTRTASIASIIVYTTYIDFMNNMGHCNFELIPSRLFTIFPPLKYLMYT' A
#
# COMPACT_ATOMS: atom_id res chain seq x y z
N ILE A 1 -9.54 -13.83 -10.55
CA ILE A 1 -10.88 -13.99 -9.94
C ILE A 1 -11.51 -12.61 -9.97
N VAL A 2 -12.72 -12.47 -10.51
CA VAL A 2 -13.38 -11.16 -10.54
C VAL A 2 -13.87 -10.88 -9.13
N HIS A 3 -13.26 -9.91 -8.44
CA HIS A 3 -13.78 -9.48 -7.14
C HIS A 3 -15.21 -8.96 -7.33
N PRO A 4 -16.15 -9.37 -6.47
CA PRO A 4 -17.52 -8.87 -6.53
C PRO A 4 -17.54 -7.35 -6.59
N PHE A 5 -18.52 -6.78 -7.31
CA PHE A 5 -18.62 -5.34 -7.52
C PHE A 5 -18.53 -4.52 -6.21
N ALA A 6 -19.17 -5.02 -5.15
CA ALA A 6 -19.12 -4.40 -3.83
C ALA A 6 -17.69 -4.31 -3.25
N GLU A 7 -16.85 -5.32 -3.49
CA GLU A 7 -15.47 -5.34 -3.02
C GLU A 7 -14.63 -4.24 -3.68
N HIS A 8 -14.83 -3.99 -4.99
CA HIS A 8 -14.19 -2.85 -5.67
C HIS A 8 -14.60 -1.50 -5.10
N ILE A 9 -15.90 -1.31 -4.82
CA ILE A 9 -16.39 -0.06 -4.21
C ILE A 9 -15.76 0.11 -2.83
N VAL A 10 -15.75 -0.94 -2.01
CA VAL A 10 -15.20 -0.87 -0.65
C VAL A 10 -13.71 -0.54 -0.68
N TYR A 11 -12.91 -1.16 -1.55
CA TYR A 11 -11.49 -0.80 -1.69
C TYR A 11 -11.31 0.64 -2.18
N ALA A 12 -12.08 1.07 -3.18
CA ALA A 12 -12.01 2.44 -3.67
C ALA A 12 -12.34 3.46 -2.57
N MET A 13 -13.37 3.20 -1.76
CA MET A 13 -13.71 4.03 -0.60
C MET A 13 -12.58 4.03 0.44
N LEU A 14 -12.03 2.86 0.76
CA LEU A 14 -10.96 2.71 1.75
C LEU A 14 -9.73 3.55 1.38
N PHE A 15 -9.27 3.45 0.14
CA PHE A 15 -8.11 4.23 -0.33
C PHE A 15 -8.40 5.72 -0.47
N ALA A 16 -9.67 6.10 -0.63
CA ALA A 16 -10.08 7.50 -0.74
C ALA A 16 -10.12 8.23 0.61
N ILE A 17 -10.29 7.52 1.74
CA ILE A 17 -10.39 8.14 3.08
C ILE A 17 -9.22 9.11 3.35
N PRO A 18 -7.93 8.70 3.28
CA PRO A 18 -6.83 9.60 3.63
C PRO A 18 -6.76 10.83 2.71
N MET A 19 -7.05 10.65 1.42
CA MET A 19 -7.08 11.74 0.45
C MET A 19 -8.18 12.76 0.81
N TYR A 20 -9.42 12.31 1.02
CA TYR A 20 -10.53 13.19 1.37
C TYR A 20 -10.37 13.82 2.76
N THR A 21 -9.79 13.13 3.74
CA THR A 21 -9.50 13.69 5.07
C THR A 21 -8.58 14.91 4.96
N THR A 22 -7.50 14.84 4.17
CA THR A 22 -6.60 15.99 3.98
C THR A 22 -7.26 17.14 3.24
N VAL A 23 -8.19 16.86 2.32
CA VAL A 23 -8.98 17.89 1.63
C VAL A 23 -9.94 18.58 2.59
N PHE A 24 -10.68 17.83 3.41
CA PHE A 24 -11.65 18.39 4.37
C PHE A 24 -10.98 19.20 5.48
N THR A 25 -9.82 18.76 5.95
CA THR A 25 -9.01 19.48 6.94
C THR A 25 -8.20 20.65 6.34
N ARG A 26 -8.27 20.84 5.02
CA ARG A 26 -7.54 21.87 4.26
C ARG A 26 -6.02 21.77 4.39
N THR A 27 -5.50 20.59 4.68
CA THR A 27 -4.06 20.31 4.75
C THR A 27 -3.55 19.59 3.49
N ALA A 28 -4.41 19.37 2.50
CA ALA A 28 -4.05 18.71 1.25
C ALA A 28 -3.06 19.54 0.42
N SER A 29 -2.09 18.85 -0.18
CA SER A 29 -1.20 19.38 -1.20
C SER A 29 -1.34 18.58 -2.49
N ILE A 30 -1.17 19.23 -3.64
CA ILE A 30 -1.17 18.54 -4.94
C ILE A 30 -0.08 17.45 -4.96
N ALA A 31 1.09 17.76 -4.40
CA ALA A 31 2.18 16.81 -4.28
C ALA A 31 1.81 15.60 -3.42
N SER A 32 1.13 15.81 -2.28
CA SER A 32 0.74 14.70 -1.40
C SER A 32 -0.29 13.78 -2.06
N ILE A 33 -1.21 14.34 -2.84
CA ILE A 33 -2.19 13.55 -3.60
C ILE A 33 -1.47 12.69 -4.65
N ILE A 34 -0.59 13.28 -5.46
CA ILE A 34 0.13 12.56 -6.52
C ILE A 34 1.00 11.46 -5.93
N VAL A 35 1.79 11.77 -4.90
CA VAL A 35 2.67 10.80 -4.24
C VAL A 35 1.86 9.67 -3.62
N TYR A 36 0.75 9.97 -2.94
CA TYR A 36 -0.10 8.95 -2.34
C TYR A 36 -0.71 8.02 -3.40
N THR A 37 -1.29 8.56 -4.47
CA THR A 37 -1.90 7.75 -5.53
C THR A 37 -0.88 6.87 -6.25
N THR A 38 0.28 7.44 -6.62
CA THR A 38 1.36 6.68 -7.29
C THR A 38 1.96 5.62 -6.38
N TYR A 39 2.12 5.91 -5.09
CA TYR A 39 2.63 4.95 -4.10
C TYR A 39 1.69 3.75 -3.93
N ILE A 40 0.38 3.98 -3.80
CA ILE A 40 -0.59 2.89 -3.65
C ILE A 40 -0.60 1.98 -4.89
N ASP A 41 -0.58 2.57 -6.10
CA ASP A 41 -0.51 1.79 -7.34
C ASP A 41 0.80 0.99 -7.43
N PHE A 42 1.92 1.61 -7.08
CA PHE A 42 3.22 0.94 -7.03
C PHE A 42 3.22 -0.24 -6.06
N MET A 43 2.75 -0.04 -4.83
CA MET A 43 2.70 -1.10 -3.80
C MET A 43 1.75 -2.23 -4.19
N ASN A 44 0.62 -1.91 -4.84
CA ASN A 44 -0.31 -2.92 -5.33
C ASN A 44 0.30 -3.79 -6.43
N ASN A 45 0.99 -3.17 -7.40
CA ASN A 45 1.71 -3.88 -8.45
C ASN A 45 2.89 -4.69 -7.89
N MET A 46 3.62 -4.17 -6.90
CA MET A 46 4.69 -4.88 -6.21
C MET A 46 4.19 -6.17 -5.54
N GLY A 47 3.03 -6.12 -4.89
CA GLY A 47 2.38 -7.29 -4.29
C GLY A 47 1.99 -8.35 -5.32
N HIS A 48 1.48 -7.93 -6.49
CA HIS A 48 1.17 -8.84 -7.59
C HIS A 48 2.40 -9.49 -8.23
N CYS A 49 3.56 -8.82 -8.17
CA CYS A 49 4.82 -9.35 -8.68
C CYS A 49 5.59 -10.25 -7.69
N ASN A 50 5.07 -10.51 -6.47
CA ASN A 50 5.80 -11.19 -5.39
C ASN A 50 7.22 -10.64 -5.20
N PHE A 51 7.36 -9.31 -5.27
CA PHE A 51 8.66 -8.68 -5.21
C PHE A 51 9.21 -8.72 -3.77
N GLU A 52 10.21 -9.57 -3.55
CA GLU A 52 10.92 -9.63 -2.27
C GLU A 52 11.92 -8.47 -2.19
N LEU A 53 11.47 -7.33 -1.65
CA LEU A 53 12.33 -6.15 -1.44
C LEU A 53 13.53 -6.47 -0.53
N ILE A 54 13.38 -7.43 0.37
CA ILE A 54 14.40 -7.77 1.37
C ILE A 54 15.18 -8.99 0.92
N PRO A 55 16.51 -8.86 0.71
CA PRO A 55 17.35 -9.99 0.39
C PRO A 55 17.40 -11.00 1.55
N SER A 56 17.41 -12.29 1.20
CA SER A 56 17.49 -13.41 2.13
C SER A 56 18.65 -13.35 3.13
N ARG A 57 19.73 -12.64 2.78
CA ARG A 57 20.87 -12.40 3.68
C ARG A 57 20.50 -11.58 4.92
N LEU A 58 19.56 -10.64 4.82
CA LEU A 58 19.13 -9.85 5.98
C LEU A 58 18.42 -10.71 7.03
N PHE A 59 17.65 -11.72 6.61
CA PHE A 59 17.07 -12.70 7.53
C PHE A 59 18.11 -13.59 8.20
N THR A 60 19.30 -13.72 7.63
CA THR A 60 20.42 -14.46 8.26
C THR A 60 21.14 -13.59 9.30
N ILE A 61 21.26 -12.28 9.05
CA ILE A 61 21.89 -11.32 9.96
C ILE A 61 20.98 -11.01 11.16
N PHE A 62 19.67 -10.90 10.93
CA PHE A 62 18.69 -10.65 11.99
C PHE A 62 17.47 -11.59 11.83
N PRO A 63 17.56 -12.82 12.38
CA PRO A 63 16.49 -13.83 12.29
C PRO A 63 15.09 -13.38 12.74
N PRO A 64 14.92 -12.52 13.78
CA PRO A 64 13.60 -12.04 14.18
C PRO A 64 12.83 -11.30 13.07
N LEU A 65 13.54 -10.66 12.13
CA LEU A 65 12.91 -9.94 11.01
C LEU A 65 12.06 -10.86 10.14
N LYS A 66 12.49 -12.12 9.98
CA LYS A 66 11.77 -13.11 9.18
C LYS A 66 10.39 -13.37 9.76
N TYR A 67 10.31 -13.50 11.09
CA TYR A 67 9.07 -13.76 11.79
C TYR A 67 8.13 -12.56 11.79
N LEU A 68 8.63 -11.33 11.75
CA LEU A 68 7.78 -10.14 11.72
C LEU A 68 7.20 -9.83 10.34
N MET A 69 7.84 -10.33 9.27
CA MET A 69 7.48 -9.98 7.89
C MET A 69 6.79 -11.08 7.10
N TYR A 70 7.10 -12.35 7.39
CA TYR A 70 6.50 -13.51 6.71
C TYR A 70 5.45 -14.24 7.57
N THR A 71 5.24 -13.84 8.83
CA THR A 71 4.07 -14.26 9.62
C THR A 71 2.97 -13.23 9.48
#